data_AF-A0A3D3DTH2-F1
#
_entry.id   AF-A0A3D3DTH2-F1
#
_cell.length_a   1.000
_cell.length_b   1.000
_cell.length_c   1.000
_cell.angle_alpha   90.00
_cell.angle_beta   90.00
_cell.angle_gamma   90.00
#
_symmetry.space_group_name_H-M   'P 1'
#
loop_
_entity.id
_entity.type
_entity.pdbx_description
1 polymer ?
#
loop_
_entity_poly.entity_id
_entity_poly.type
_entity_poly.pdbx_seq_one_letter_code
_entity_poly.pdbx_strand_id
1 'polypeptide(L)'
;MPQCARAAEPNEFMPDDYFRRHTGEDIFGNNQPLEIDLGCGDGTFLLKMAQHYPERNFLGIERLLGRVRGVCRGIGKLGLTNAKVLRLESHYTIEWLLARGSVSRLHLLCPDPWPKARHHKRRIVQQPFLES
;
A
#
# COMPACT_ATOMS: atom_id res chain seq x y z
N MET A 1 13.53 11.10 -25.18
CA MET A 1 12.29 11.66 -24.58
C MET A 1 12.52 11.81 -23.08
N PRO A 2 12.89 12.98 -22.53
CA PRO A 2 13.07 13.09 -21.09
C PRO A 2 11.75 13.50 -20.40
N GLN A 3 11.16 12.50 -19.74
CA GLN A 3 10.61 12.53 -18.38
C GLN A 3 9.48 13.51 -18.02
N CYS A 4 8.23 13.04 -18.17
CA CYS A 4 7.13 13.48 -17.30
C CYS A 4 7.12 12.63 -16.02
N ALA A 5 8.19 12.72 -15.22
CA ALA A 5 8.15 12.13 -13.88
C ALA A 5 7.44 13.13 -12.96
N ARG A 6 6.23 12.78 -12.54
CA ARG A 6 5.54 13.49 -11.46
C ARG A 6 6.40 13.36 -10.19
N ALA A 7 6.61 14.47 -9.48
CA ALA A 7 7.22 14.44 -8.16
C ALA A 7 6.39 13.59 -7.19
N ALA A 8 7.05 12.83 -6.32
CA ALA A 8 6.38 12.10 -5.24
C ALA A 8 5.70 13.09 -4.29
N GLU A 9 4.50 12.75 -3.81
CA GLU A 9 3.90 13.52 -2.72
C GLU A 9 4.69 13.31 -1.42
N PRO A 10 4.70 14.26 -0.48
CA PRO A 10 5.21 14.01 0.86
C PRO A 10 4.51 12.79 1.48
N ASN A 11 5.28 11.83 2.00
CA ASN A 11 4.82 10.52 2.52
C ASN A 11 4.38 9.48 1.48
N GLU A 12 4.57 9.76 0.19
CA GLU A 12 4.47 8.74 -0.85
C GLU A 12 5.78 7.93 -0.92
N PHE A 13 5.68 6.61 -0.87
CA PHE A 13 6.79 5.73 -1.21
C PHE A 13 6.81 5.53 -2.72
N MET A 14 7.88 6.00 -3.36
CA MET A 14 8.15 5.80 -4.77
C MET A 14 9.44 4.98 -4.90
N PRO A 15 9.35 3.67 -5.19
CA PRO A 15 10.53 2.84 -5.38
C PRO A 15 11.45 3.39 -6.48
N ASP A 16 12.75 3.36 -6.23
CA ASP A 16 13.76 3.67 -7.27
C ASP A 16 13.77 2.60 -8.37
N ASP A 17 13.42 1.36 -8.01
CA ASP A 17 13.26 0.23 -8.93
C ASP A 17 11.99 -0.55 -8.57
N TYR A 18 11.03 -0.59 -9.50
CA TYR A 18 9.78 -1.34 -9.34
C TYR A 18 9.95 -2.84 -9.57
N PHE A 19 11.06 -3.28 -10.17
CA PHE A 19 11.35 -4.68 -10.47
C PHE A 19 12.21 -5.35 -9.38
N ARG A 20 12.69 -4.57 -8.39
CA ARG A 20 13.37 -5.09 -7.20
C ARG A 20 12.35 -5.37 -6.09
N ARG A 21 12.64 -6.38 -5.28
CA ARG A 21 11.93 -6.62 -4.01
C ARG A 21 12.34 -5.57 -2.97
N HIS A 22 11.38 -5.12 -2.17
CA HIS A 22 11.54 -4.17 -1.07
C HIS A 22 11.03 -4.75 0.25
N THR A 23 11.68 -4.37 1.34
CA THR A 23 11.32 -4.72 2.72
C THR A 23 10.75 -3.51 3.46
N GLY A 24 10.21 -3.72 4.67
CA GLY A 24 9.81 -2.61 5.54
C GLY A 24 10.98 -1.67 5.89
N GLU A 25 12.20 -2.22 6.03
CA GLU A 25 13.41 -1.44 6.30
C GLU A 25 13.76 -0.53 5.12
N ASP A 26 13.65 -1.01 3.86
CA ASP A 26 13.84 -0.18 2.67
C ASP A 26 12.84 1.00 2.61
N ILE A 27 11.63 0.80 3.13
CA ILE A 27 10.52 1.77 3.02
C ILE A 27 10.55 2.79 4.18
N PHE A 28 10.81 2.34 5.41
CA PHE A 28 10.69 3.15 6.63
C PHE A 28 12.03 3.41 7.35
N GLY A 29 13.11 2.73 6.96
CA GLY A 29 14.44 2.87 7.59
C GLY A 29 14.51 2.29 9.00
N ASN A 30 13.61 1.37 9.35
CA ASN A 30 13.57 0.71 10.66
C ASN A 30 13.05 -0.73 10.54
N ASN A 31 13.14 -1.50 11.64
CA ASN A 31 12.77 -2.92 11.69
C ASN A 31 11.43 -3.18 12.38
N GLN A 32 10.52 -2.21 12.40
CA GLN A 32 9.17 -2.42 12.92
C GLN A 32 8.34 -3.32 11.99
N PRO A 33 7.37 -4.10 12.53
CA PRO A 33 6.48 -4.92 11.72
C PRO A 33 5.75 -4.10 10.66
N LEU A 34 5.72 -4.61 9.43
CA LEU A 34 5.05 -3.96 8.29
C LEU A 34 3.65 -4.54 8.06
N GLU A 35 2.64 -3.69 8.17
CA GLU A 35 1.25 -3.99 7.83
C GLU A 35 0.85 -3.26 6.53
N ILE A 36 0.09 -3.94 5.65
CA ILE A 36 -0.33 -3.40 4.35
C ILE A 36 -1.85 -3.20 4.33
N ASP A 37 -2.32 -2.03 3.90
CA ASP A 37 -3.72 -1.75 3.61
C ASP A 37 -3.97 -1.79 2.10
N LEU A 38 -4.53 -2.90 1.61
CA LEU A 38 -4.76 -3.15 0.18
C LEU A 38 -6.01 -2.43 -0.30
N GLY A 39 -5.82 -1.46 -1.19
CA GLY A 39 -6.91 -0.60 -1.65
C GLY A 39 -7.35 0.39 -0.56
N CYS A 40 -6.37 1.06 0.07
CA CYS A 40 -6.59 1.88 1.28
C CYS A 40 -7.59 3.03 1.11
N GLY A 41 -7.99 3.34 -0.14
CA GLY A 41 -9.08 4.25 -0.43
C GLY A 41 -8.78 5.68 0.00
N ASP A 42 -9.62 6.24 0.87
CA ASP A 42 -9.40 7.58 1.44
C ASP A 42 -8.42 7.60 2.62
N GLY A 43 -7.87 6.42 2.99
CA GLY A 43 -6.89 6.25 4.05
C GLY A 43 -7.47 6.27 5.46
N THR A 44 -8.79 6.31 5.65
CA THR A 44 -9.41 6.38 6.99
C THR A 44 -8.93 5.26 7.91
N PHE A 45 -8.83 4.03 7.39
CA PHE A 45 -8.32 2.88 8.13
C PHE A 45 -6.82 3.04 8.41
N LEU A 46 -6.01 3.22 7.35
CA LEU A 46 -4.57 3.41 7.43
C LEU A 46 -4.16 4.45 8.49
N LEU A 47 -4.74 5.65 8.44
CA LEU A 47 -4.41 6.76 9.33
C LEU A 47 -4.73 6.43 10.79
N LYS A 48 -5.91 5.84 11.06
CA LYS A 48 -6.32 5.46 12.42
C LYS A 48 -5.42 4.37 13.00
N MET A 49 -5.06 3.38 12.18
CA MET A 49 -4.21 2.28 12.62
C MET A 49 -2.79 2.76 12.92
N ALA A 50 -2.22 3.61 12.06
CA ALA A 50 -0.91 4.20 12.28
C ALA A 50 -0.85 5.09 13.53
N GLN A 51 -1.92 5.84 13.82
CA GLN A 51 -2.03 6.61 15.07
C GLN A 51 -2.11 5.72 16.31
N HIS A 52 -2.83 4.60 16.22
CA HIS A 52 -3.07 3.72 17.35
C HIS A 52 -1.89 2.80 17.67
N TYR A 53 -1.11 2.42 16.66
CA TYR A 53 0.03 1.51 16.77
C TYR A 53 1.33 2.15 16.26
N PRO A 54 1.94 3.09 17.02
CA PRO A 54 3.17 3.78 16.61
C PRO A 54 4.39 2.85 16.52
N GLU A 55 4.31 1.64 17.07
CA GLU A 55 5.35 0.62 17.02
C GLU A 55 5.33 -0.24 15.74
N ARG A 56 4.43 0.05 14.80
CA ARG A 56 4.24 -0.69 13.55
C ARG A 56 4.26 0.26 12.36
N ASN A 57 4.76 -0.23 11.23
CA ASN A 57 4.75 0.47 9.97
C ASN A 57 3.50 0.11 9.15
N PHE A 58 2.89 1.11 8.53
CA PHE A 58 1.69 0.96 7.72
C PHE A 58 1.91 1.48 6.30
N LEU A 59 1.73 0.61 5.30
CA LEU A 59 1.80 0.99 3.89
C LEU A 59 0.42 0.83 3.23
N GLY A 60 -0.16 1.95 2.80
CA GLY A 60 -1.38 1.95 2.01
C GLY A 60 -1.10 1.76 0.52
N ILE A 61 -1.82 0.84 -0.13
CA ILE A 61 -1.71 0.61 -1.59
C ILE A 61 -2.95 1.17 -2.27
N GLU A 62 -2.78 2.12 -3.19
CA GLU A 62 -3.89 2.73 -3.92
C GLU A 62 -3.47 3.16 -5.32
N ARG A 63 -4.31 2.91 -6.33
CA ARG A 63 -4.01 3.21 -7.74
C ARG A 63 -4.37 4.65 -8.14
N LEU A 64 -5.40 5.21 -7.51
CA LEU A 64 -5.97 6.51 -7.87
C LEU A 64 -5.14 7.65 -7.27
N LEU A 65 -4.46 8.41 -8.12
CA LEU A 65 -3.57 9.50 -7.70
C LEU A 65 -4.27 10.54 -6.79
N GLY A 66 -5.53 10.87 -7.06
CA GLY A 66 -6.30 11.79 -6.23
C GLY A 66 -6.49 11.28 -4.79
N ARG A 67 -6.66 9.97 -4.62
CA ARG A 67 -6.76 9.32 -3.31
C ARG A 67 -5.41 9.30 -2.60
N VAL A 68 -4.35 8.87 -3.31
CA VAL A 68 -2.97 8.89 -2.78
C VAL A 68 -2.62 10.26 -2.22
N ARG A 69 -2.87 11.34 -2.97
CA ARG A 69 -2.68 12.73 -2.52
C ARG A 69 -3.44 13.05 -1.24
N GLY A 70 -4.70 12.64 -1.17
CA GLY A 70 -5.54 12.83 0.02
C GLY A 70 -4.94 12.15 1.25
N VAL A 71 -4.53 10.88 1.11
CA VAL A 71 -3.92 10.10 2.18
C VAL A 71 -2.57 10.68 2.60
N CYS A 72 -1.68 10.98 1.66
CA CYS A 72 -0.38 11.61 1.91
C CYS A 72 -0.52 12.94 2.70
N ARG A 73 -1.51 13.76 2.33
CA ARG A 73 -1.85 14.98 3.08
C ARG A 73 -2.37 14.67 4.48
N GLY A 74 -3.18 13.62 4.64
CA GLY A 74 -3.66 13.15 5.94
C GLY A 74 -2.51 12.73 6.87
N ILE A 75 -1.59 11.92 6.36
CA ILE A 75 -0.37 11.49 7.05
C ILE A 75 0.42 12.71 7.53
N GLY A 76 0.70 13.65 6.62
CA GLY A 76 1.45 14.86 6.94
C GLY A 76 0.77 15.76 7.97
N LYS A 77 -0.55 15.93 7.88
CA LYS A 77 -1.32 16.72 8.87
C LYS A 77 -1.29 16.11 10.27
N LEU A 78 -1.26 14.78 10.36
CA LEU A 78 -1.22 14.05 11.63
C LEU A 78 0.21 13.83 12.15
N GLY A 79 1.23 14.19 11.37
CA GLY A 79 2.64 14.02 11.75
C GLY A 79 3.07 12.57 11.87
N LEU A 80 2.43 11.67 11.12
CA LEU A 80 2.71 10.23 11.22
C LEU A 80 3.99 9.87 10.48
N THR A 81 4.94 9.27 11.19
CA THR A 81 6.22 8.81 10.63
C THR A 81 6.21 7.33 10.24
N ASN A 82 5.23 6.58 10.76
CA ASN A 82 5.05 5.15 10.56
C ASN A 82 3.97 4.82 9.49
N ALA A 83 3.56 5.81 8.68
CA ALA A 83 2.60 5.60 7.60
C ALA A 83 3.15 6.15 6.28
N LYS A 84 3.01 5.37 5.21
CA LYS A 84 3.31 5.78 3.83
C LYS A 84 2.27 5.25 2.86
N VAL A 85 2.25 5.78 1.64
CA VAL A 85 1.36 5.33 0.56
C VAL A 85 2.17 4.97 -0.66
N LEU A 86 1.88 3.83 -1.29
CA LEU A 86 2.44 3.43 -2.56
C LEU A 86 1.35 3.49 -3.64
N ARG A 87 1.61 4.26 -4.70
CA ARG A 87 0.70 4.33 -5.84
C ARG A 87 0.93 3.19 -6.82
N LEU A 88 0.34 2.03 -6.55
CA LEU A 88 0.50 0.85 -7.40
C LEU A 88 -0.74 -0.04 -7.37
N GLU A 89 -0.77 -1.02 -8.27
CA GLU A 89 -1.77 -2.08 -8.26
C GLU A 89 -1.44 -3.12 -7.16
N SER A 90 -2.48 -3.63 -6.49
CA SER A 90 -2.36 -4.46 -5.30
C SER A 90 -1.75 -5.83 -5.56
N HIS A 91 -2.16 -6.53 -6.62
CA HIS A 91 -1.56 -7.82 -6.98
C HIS A 91 -0.07 -7.68 -7.27
N TYR A 92 0.33 -6.72 -8.10
CA TYR A 92 1.74 -6.51 -8.42
C TYR A 92 2.57 -6.24 -7.15
N THR A 93 2.03 -5.43 -6.25
CA THR A 93 2.73 -5.07 -5.01
C THR A 93 3.04 -6.30 -4.16
N ILE A 94 2.04 -7.17 -3.93
CA ILE A 94 2.21 -8.37 -3.12
C ILE A 94 3.08 -9.41 -3.84
N GLU A 95 2.78 -9.68 -5.10
CA GLU A 95 3.41 -10.77 -5.83
C GLU A 95 4.85 -10.47 -6.23
N TRP A 96 5.18 -9.21 -6.57
CA TRP A 96 6.47 -8.87 -7.21
C TRP A 96 7.29 -7.82 -6.46
N LEU A 97 6.65 -6.87 -5.76
CA LEU A 97 7.37 -5.75 -5.16
C LEU A 97 7.82 -6.01 -3.73
N LEU A 98 7.01 -6.67 -2.90
CA LEU A 98 7.36 -6.92 -1.50
C LEU A 98 8.15 -8.22 -1.34
N ALA A 99 9.20 -8.19 -0.52
CA ALA A 99 9.99 -9.39 -0.23
C ALA A 99 9.15 -10.42 0.54
N ARG A 100 9.32 -11.72 0.22
CA ARG A 100 8.58 -12.79 0.90
C ARG A 100 8.88 -12.78 2.40
N GLY A 101 7.85 -12.84 3.24
CA GLY A 101 7.96 -12.80 4.70
C GLY A 101 8.27 -11.42 5.29
N SER A 102 8.35 -10.35 4.49
CA SER A 102 8.58 -8.98 4.99
C SER A 102 7.32 -8.31 5.56
N VAL A 103 6.15 -8.86 5.27
CA VAL A 103 4.85 -8.32 5.71
C VAL A 103 4.31 -9.17 6.84
N SER A 104 3.94 -8.52 7.95
CA SER A 104 3.35 -9.18 9.11
C SER A 104 1.83 -9.34 9.00
N ARG A 105 1.16 -8.43 8.28
CA ARG A 105 -0.30 -8.44 8.14
C ARG A 105 -0.76 -7.77 6.84
N LEU A 106 -1.75 -8.38 6.19
CA LEU A 106 -2.51 -7.78 5.10
C LEU A 106 -3.91 -7.42 5.60
N HIS A 107 -4.32 -6.19 5.33
CA HIS A 107 -5.68 -5.71 5.53
C HIS A 107 -6.35 -5.55 4.17
N LEU A 108 -7.50 -6.18 4.02
CA LEU A 108 -8.32 -6.09 2.82
C LEU A 108 -9.74 -5.75 3.23
N LEU A 109 -10.07 -4.46 3.20
CA LEU A 109 -11.37 -3.96 3.64
C LEU A 109 -12.26 -3.69 2.43
N CYS A 110 -13.47 -4.27 2.45
CA CYS A 110 -14.50 -4.01 1.45
C CYS A 110 -14.02 -4.11 -0.02
N PRO A 111 -13.33 -5.20 -0.43
CA PRO A 111 -12.94 -5.37 -1.83
C PRO A 111 -14.18 -5.43 -2.72
N ASP A 112 -14.04 -4.99 -3.98
CA ASP A 112 -15.16 -4.99 -4.93
C ASP A 112 -15.81 -6.40 -5.01
N PRO A 113 -17.11 -6.53 -4.70
CA PRO A 113 -17.73 -7.85 -4.56
C PRO A 113 -17.93 -8.56 -5.89
N TRP A 114 -17.95 -7.80 -7.01
CA TRP A 114 -18.18 -8.31 -8.36
C TRP A 114 -19.33 -9.33 -8.41
N PRO A 115 -20.59 -8.90 -8.21
CA PRO A 115 -21.71 -9.81 -7.94
C PRO A 115 -22.11 -10.66 -9.16
N LYS A 116 -21.84 -10.20 -10.39
CA LYS A 116 -22.17 -10.93 -11.62
C LYS A 116 -21.22 -12.11 -11.81
N ALA A 117 -21.75 -13.29 -12.13
CA ALA A 117 -20.96 -14.51 -12.34
C ALA A 117 -19.78 -14.31 -13.33
N ARG A 118 -20.01 -13.61 -14.44
CA ARG A 118 -18.97 -13.26 -15.43
C ARG A 118 -17.82 -12.40 -14.89
N HIS A 119 -17.98 -11.79 -13.71
CA HIS A 119 -16.96 -10.97 -13.05
C HIS A 119 -16.22 -11.72 -11.93
N HIS A 120 -16.48 -13.01 -11.72
CA HIS A 120 -15.81 -13.80 -10.66
C HIS A 120 -14.27 -13.65 -10.69
N LYS A 121 -13.68 -13.68 -11.89
CA LYS A 121 -12.24 -13.54 -12.10
C LYS A 121 -11.65 -12.17 -11.74
N ARG A 122 -12.49 -11.17 -11.39
CA ARG A 122 -12.06 -9.83 -10.97
C ARG A 122 -11.95 -9.68 -9.46
N ARG A 123 -12.40 -10.67 -8.69
CA ARG A 123 -12.25 -10.67 -7.23
C ARG A 123 -10.78 -10.89 -6.91
N ILE A 124 -10.24 -10.08 -6.00
CA ILE A 124 -8.84 -10.17 -5.56
C ILE A 124 -8.59 -11.47 -4.77
N VAL A 125 -9.54 -11.86 -3.90
CA VAL A 125 -9.43 -13.09 -3.11
C VAL A 125 -9.74 -14.28 -4.01
N GLN A 126 -8.69 -14.86 -4.56
CA GLN A 126 -8.67 -16.09 -5.36
C GLN A 126 -7.44 -16.90 -4.94
N GLN A 127 -7.43 -18.18 -5.29
CA GLN A 127 -6.33 -19.08 -4.93
C GLN A 127 -4.93 -18.55 -5.31
N PRO A 128 -4.69 -18.00 -6.52
CA PRO A 128 -3.37 -17.45 -6.86
C PRO A 128 -2.91 -16.32 -5.94
N PHE A 129 -3.84 -15.47 -5.48
CA PHE A 129 -3.53 -14.38 -4.55
C PHE A 129 -3.13 -14.89 -3.16
N LEU A 130 -3.71 -16.01 -2.72
CA LEU A 130 -3.41 -16.61 -1.42
C LEU A 130 -2.07 -17.36 -1.40
N GLU A 131 -1.57 -17.74 -2.57
CA GLU A 131 -0.30 -18.47 -2.76
C GLU A 131 0.90 -17.53 -3.04
N SER A 132 0.62 -16.22 -3.19
CA SER A 132 1.62 -15.17 -3.47
C SER A 132 2.55 -14.87 -2.30
#